data_AF-A0A085NLJ2-F1
#
_entry.id   AF-A0A085NLJ2-F1
#
_cell.length_a   1.000
_cell.length_b   1.000
_cell.length_c   1.000
_cell.angle_alpha   90.00
_cell.angle_beta   90.00
_cell.angle_gamma   90.00
#
_symmetry.space_group_name_H-M   'P 1'
#
loop_
_entity.id
_entity.type
_entity.pdbx_description
1 polymer ?
#
loop_
_entity_poly.entity_id
_entity_poly.type
_entity_poly.pdbx_seq_one_letter_code
_entity_poly.pdbx_strand_id
1 'polypeptide(L)'
;MCRWDQLRESATELSAKKSYMEQVKDQFVSVVSPSVIGAFTANSSDSLSYFGQLFDSLNRRADLESLFTCYIKRQLINLWQKALGSVEFENLVHLMQSFHNVIVEVWFEEVKNLKLLVNISDTVVCDAFESCLEEVTPSIGQLITPTMASSSEDVKICKELLTNTVKAAECHCQNASFVRRFRLSTGLYELLTPILSNYQKVVTSHLLEQLNKLYPERVTWSTFGHNLLASREILASIHSSLETSVALFGSLVLPCVCKAADVMLCNYLTHVETSLTLLSKDDVMDTKNMVKQASRLLQVPLFSGKLLSLTLRLENALIGCTQQFLDKMEMSSLTSN
;
A
#
# COMPACT_ATOMS: atom_id res chain seq x y z
N MET A 1 -64.73 -27.68 11.46
CA MET A 1 -63.39 -27.10 11.22
C MET A 1 -62.91 -27.55 9.87
N CYS A 2 -62.61 -26.62 8.97
CA CYS A 2 -62.15 -26.93 7.62
C CYS A 2 -60.71 -27.44 7.67
N ARG A 3 -60.39 -28.42 6.81
CA ARG A 3 -59.04 -29.02 6.67
C ARG A 3 -57.92 -27.97 6.46
N TRP A 4 -58.28 -26.81 5.90
CA TRP A 4 -57.40 -25.66 5.72
C TRP A 4 -57.04 -24.92 7.01
N ASP A 5 -57.96 -24.87 7.99
CA ASP A 5 -57.69 -24.27 9.30
C ASP A 5 -56.75 -25.14 10.13
N GLN A 6 -56.93 -26.48 10.10
CA GLN A 6 -56.03 -27.43 10.75
C GLN A 6 -54.62 -27.42 10.16
N LEU A 7 -54.49 -27.28 8.84
CA LEU A 7 -53.18 -27.14 8.19
C LEU A 7 -52.51 -25.81 8.57
N ARG A 8 -53.26 -24.71 8.68
CA ARG A 8 -52.73 -23.41 9.08
C ARG A 8 -52.31 -23.39 10.55
N GLU A 9 -53.08 -24.02 11.43
CA GLU A 9 -52.80 -24.16 12.87
C GLU A 9 -51.55 -25.04 13.10
N SER A 10 -51.44 -26.16 12.37
CA SER A 10 -50.23 -27.01 12.40
C SER A 10 -48.98 -26.30 11.87
N ALA A 11 -49.11 -25.44 10.85
CA ALA A 11 -48.00 -24.66 10.30
C ALA A 11 -47.53 -23.59 11.29
N THR A 12 -48.44 -22.95 12.01
CA THR A 12 -48.11 -21.99 13.08
C THR A 12 -47.40 -22.66 14.26
N GLU A 13 -47.85 -23.84 14.70
CA GLU A 13 -47.17 -24.61 15.75
C GLU A 13 -45.76 -25.05 15.34
N LEU A 14 -45.59 -25.48 14.09
CA LEU A 14 -44.29 -25.88 13.54
C LEU A 14 -43.33 -24.69 13.45
N SER A 15 -43.85 -23.51 13.10
CA SER A 15 -43.08 -22.26 13.07
C SER A 15 -42.64 -21.81 14.47
N ALA A 16 -43.53 -21.92 15.47
CA ALA A 16 -43.21 -21.58 16.86
C ALA A 16 -42.16 -22.56 17.43
N LYS A 17 -42.29 -23.86 17.14
CA LYS A 17 -41.33 -24.88 17.54
C LYS A 17 -39.96 -24.66 16.89
N LYS A 18 -39.92 -24.26 15.61
CA LYS A 18 -38.68 -23.89 14.93
C LYS A 18 -38.02 -22.67 15.58
N SER A 19 -38.80 -21.62 15.89
CA SER A 19 -38.29 -20.43 16.58
C SER A 19 -37.73 -20.76 17.97
N TYR A 20 -38.40 -21.62 18.73
CA TYR A 20 -37.92 -22.06 20.03
C TYR A 20 -36.62 -22.86 19.91
N MET A 21 -36.50 -23.77 18.93
CA MET A 21 -35.26 -24.50 18.69
C MET A 21 -34.09 -23.57 18.34
N GLU A 22 -34.32 -22.52 17.55
CA GLU A 22 -33.28 -21.54 17.24
C GLU A 22 -32.86 -20.77 18.50
N GLN A 23 -33.80 -20.36 19.37
CA GLN A 23 -33.48 -19.72 20.66
C GLN A 23 -32.65 -20.62 21.58
N VAL A 24 -32.96 -21.92 21.64
CA VAL A 24 -32.20 -22.89 22.44
C VAL A 24 -30.79 -23.06 21.88
N LYS A 25 -30.62 -23.08 20.55
CA LYS A 25 -29.29 -23.09 19.92
C LYS A 25 -28.50 -21.83 20.26
N ASP A 26 -29.13 -20.66 20.24
CA ASP A 26 -28.45 -19.39 20.56
C ASP A 26 -28.02 -19.36 22.03
N GLN A 27 -28.87 -19.85 22.95
CA GLN A 27 -28.50 -20.04 24.35
C GLN A 27 -27.34 -21.02 24.51
N PHE A 28 -27.36 -22.13 23.77
CA PHE A 28 -26.27 -23.10 23.78
C PHE A 28 -24.95 -22.48 23.32
N VAL A 29 -24.95 -21.75 22.21
CA VAL A 29 -23.77 -21.03 21.70
C VAL A 29 -23.24 -20.07 22.77
N SER A 30 -24.12 -19.30 23.42
CA SER A 30 -23.72 -18.39 24.50
C SER A 30 -23.07 -19.11 25.69
N VAL A 31 -23.57 -20.29 26.07
CA VAL A 31 -23.03 -21.08 27.19
C VAL A 31 -21.70 -21.73 26.84
N VAL A 32 -21.53 -22.18 25.59
CA VAL A 32 -20.35 -22.92 25.14
C VAL A 32 -19.21 -22.01 24.65
N SER A 33 -19.51 -20.75 24.29
CA SER A 33 -18.53 -19.77 23.81
C SER A 33 -17.26 -19.66 24.70
N PRO A 34 -17.36 -19.57 26.05
CA PRO A 34 -16.17 -19.51 26.90
C PRO A 34 -15.30 -20.78 26.81
N SER A 35 -15.90 -21.96 26.68
CA SER A 35 -15.18 -23.24 26.55
C SER A 35 -14.48 -23.35 25.20
N VAL A 36 -15.12 -22.86 24.13
CA VAL A 36 -14.52 -22.78 22.79
C VAL A 36 -13.30 -21.85 22.81
N ILE A 37 -13.42 -20.66 23.40
CA ILE A 37 -12.30 -19.72 23.57
C ILE A 37 -11.18 -20.33 24.43
N GLY A 38 -11.55 -21.07 25.48
CA GLY A 38 -10.60 -21.82 26.31
C GLY A 38 -9.84 -22.87 25.51
N ALA A 39 -10.52 -23.62 24.65
CA ALA A 39 -9.90 -24.61 23.76
C ALA A 39 -8.94 -23.98 22.75
N PHE A 40 -9.30 -22.82 22.17
CA PHE A 40 -8.39 -22.04 21.32
C PHE A 40 -7.14 -21.60 22.11
N THR A 41 -7.33 -21.06 23.31
CA THR A 41 -6.23 -20.58 24.16
C THR A 41 -5.29 -21.71 24.60
N ALA A 42 -5.82 -22.90 24.87
CA ALA A 42 -5.04 -24.08 25.26
C ALA A 42 -4.46 -24.85 24.07
N ASN A 43 -4.77 -24.43 22.83
CA ASN A 43 -4.41 -25.13 21.60
C ASN A 43 -4.77 -26.64 21.64
N SER A 44 -5.93 -26.97 22.24
CA SER A 44 -6.34 -28.35 22.50
C SER A 44 -6.97 -28.96 21.24
N SER A 45 -6.19 -29.77 20.51
CA SER A 45 -6.62 -30.49 19.29
C SER A 45 -7.96 -31.20 19.45
N ASP A 46 -8.10 -32.01 20.51
CA ASP A 46 -9.29 -32.85 20.72
C ASP A 46 -10.53 -31.99 20.98
N SER A 47 -10.40 -30.95 21.80
CA SER A 47 -11.49 -30.04 22.13
C SER A 47 -11.92 -29.24 20.90
N LEU A 48 -10.97 -28.75 20.10
CA LEU A 48 -11.23 -27.95 18.91
C LEU A 48 -11.89 -28.77 17.79
N SER A 49 -11.44 -30.00 17.56
CA SER A 49 -12.08 -30.93 16.62
C SER A 49 -13.51 -31.26 17.06
N TYR A 50 -13.72 -31.52 18.36
CA TYR A 50 -15.05 -31.75 18.92
C TYR A 50 -15.98 -30.55 18.71
N PHE A 51 -15.52 -29.33 19.03
CA PHE A 51 -16.33 -28.12 18.82
C PHE A 51 -16.61 -27.86 17.33
N GLY A 52 -15.66 -28.11 16.44
CA GLY A 52 -15.88 -28.03 14.99
C GLY A 52 -17.06 -28.89 14.54
N GLN A 53 -17.03 -30.18 14.88
CA GLN A 53 -18.10 -31.13 14.54
C GLN A 53 -19.44 -30.76 15.19
N LEU A 54 -19.41 -30.27 16.43
CA LEU A 54 -20.60 -29.87 17.18
C LEU A 54 -21.32 -28.70 16.52
N PHE A 55 -20.60 -27.63 16.16
CA PHE A 55 -21.19 -26.46 15.51
C PHE A 55 -21.67 -26.77 14.08
N ASP A 56 -21.00 -27.67 13.37
CA ASP A 56 -21.46 -28.18 12.07
C ASP A 56 -22.79 -28.92 12.23
N SER A 57 -22.91 -29.80 13.24
CA SER A 57 -24.15 -30.54 13.51
C SER A 57 -25.34 -29.65 13.91
N LEU A 58 -25.06 -28.49 14.53
CA LEU A 58 -26.06 -27.51 14.95
C LEU A 58 -26.45 -26.52 13.84
N ASN A 59 -25.75 -26.56 12.70
CA ASN A 59 -25.84 -25.58 11.63
C ASN A 59 -25.57 -24.14 12.12
N ARG A 60 -24.54 -23.99 12.95
CA ARG A 60 -24.11 -22.74 13.61
C ARG A 60 -22.65 -22.39 13.28
N ARG A 61 -22.17 -22.83 12.11
CA ARG A 61 -20.79 -22.61 11.63
C ARG A 61 -20.33 -21.15 11.71
N ALA A 62 -21.20 -20.23 11.32
CA ALA A 62 -20.92 -18.79 11.33
C ALA A 62 -20.58 -18.27 12.74
N ASP A 63 -21.20 -18.82 13.79
CA ASP A 63 -20.91 -18.45 15.17
C ASP A 63 -19.52 -18.93 15.60
N LEU A 64 -19.11 -20.13 15.16
CA LEU A 64 -17.76 -20.63 15.38
C LEU A 64 -16.71 -19.79 14.66
N GLU A 65 -16.98 -19.40 13.41
CA GLU A 65 -16.12 -18.48 12.65
C GLU A 65 -16.01 -17.10 13.31
N SER A 66 -17.11 -16.60 13.88
CA SER A 66 -17.14 -15.36 14.66
C SER A 66 -16.31 -15.46 15.95
N LEU A 67 -16.45 -16.56 16.70
CA LEU A 67 -15.65 -16.83 17.90
C LEU A 67 -14.16 -16.96 17.57
N PHE A 68 -13.83 -17.67 16.49
CA PHE A 68 -12.46 -17.80 15.99
C PHE A 68 -11.89 -16.43 15.61
N THR A 69 -12.63 -15.62 14.84
CA THR A 69 -12.23 -14.26 14.45
C THR A 69 -11.95 -13.39 15.67
N CYS A 70 -12.86 -13.38 16.66
CA CYS A 70 -12.67 -12.64 17.91
C CYS A 70 -11.40 -13.08 18.65
N TYR A 71 -11.15 -14.40 18.70
CA TYR A 71 -9.96 -14.95 19.36
C TYR A 71 -8.66 -14.52 18.67
N ILE A 72 -8.54 -14.74 17.36
CA ILE A 72 -7.30 -14.44 16.62
C ILE A 72 -7.01 -12.94 16.57
N LYS A 73 -8.06 -12.10 16.54
CA LYS A 73 -7.94 -10.64 16.66
C LYS A 73 -7.31 -10.24 17.99
N ARG A 74 -7.91 -10.71 19.09
CA ARG A 74 -7.42 -10.43 20.44
C ARG A 74 -6.00 -10.95 20.65
N GLN A 75 -5.69 -12.12 20.10
CA GLN A 75 -4.36 -12.71 20.15
C GLN A 75 -3.33 -11.81 19.46
N LEU A 76 -3.58 -11.36 18.23
CA LEU A 76 -2.67 -10.48 17.49
C LEU A 76 -2.45 -9.15 18.22
N ILE A 77 -3.52 -8.52 18.71
CA ILE A 77 -3.43 -7.26 19.47
C ILE A 77 -2.55 -7.45 20.71
N ASN A 78 -2.74 -8.55 21.45
CA ASN A 78 -1.94 -8.85 22.63
C ASN A 78 -0.46 -9.13 22.29
N LEU A 79 -0.19 -9.86 21.21
CA LEU A 79 1.17 -10.13 20.74
C LEU A 79 1.87 -8.83 20.34
N TRP A 80 1.16 -7.96 19.62
CA TRP A 80 1.67 -6.66 19.24
C TRP A 80 1.96 -5.75 20.45
N GLN A 81 1.03 -5.65 21.40
CA GLN A 81 1.23 -4.87 22.61
C GLN A 81 2.42 -5.37 23.45
N LYS A 82 2.63 -6.69 23.51
CA LYS A 82 3.82 -7.28 24.16
C LYS A 82 5.10 -6.89 23.42
N ALA A 83 5.10 -6.93 22.10
CA ALA A 83 6.25 -6.52 21.29
C ALA A 83 6.58 -5.03 21.48
N LEU A 84 5.55 -4.17 21.54
CA LEU A 84 5.74 -2.73 21.84
C LEU A 84 6.26 -2.48 23.27
N GLY A 85 5.75 -3.21 24.26
CA GLY A 85 6.12 -3.01 25.67
C GLY A 85 7.51 -3.52 26.04
N SER A 86 8.15 -4.30 25.18
CA SER A 86 9.45 -4.93 25.42
C SER A 86 10.62 -4.25 24.72
N VAL A 87 10.36 -3.37 23.75
CA VAL A 87 11.41 -2.76 22.90
C VAL A 87 11.07 -1.29 22.63
N GLU A 88 11.95 -0.37 23.03
CA GLU A 88 11.97 0.97 22.41
C GLU A 88 12.50 0.81 20.99
N PHE A 89 11.67 1.12 19.99
CA PHE A 89 12.11 0.99 18.59
C PHE A 89 13.07 2.12 18.24
N GLU A 90 14.37 1.84 18.35
CA GLU A 90 15.44 2.80 18.07
C GLU A 90 15.45 3.25 16.60
N ASN A 91 15.04 2.39 15.68
CA ASN A 91 15.00 2.68 14.25
C ASN A 91 13.85 1.96 13.53
N LEU A 92 13.57 2.38 12.29
CA LEU A 92 12.50 1.82 11.48
C LEU A 92 12.68 0.33 11.18
N VAL A 93 13.93 -0.12 10.98
CA VAL A 93 14.25 -1.52 10.65
C VAL A 93 13.82 -2.43 11.80
N HIS A 94 14.14 -2.07 13.04
CA HIS A 94 13.72 -2.83 14.22
C HIS A 94 12.19 -2.88 14.36
N LEU A 95 11.49 -1.78 14.09
CA LEU A 95 10.02 -1.75 14.10
C LEU A 95 9.43 -2.71 13.06
N MET A 96 9.90 -2.62 11.82
CA MET A 96 9.40 -3.46 10.72
C MET A 96 9.76 -4.94 10.91
N GLN A 97 10.92 -5.23 11.48
CA GLN A 97 11.34 -6.59 11.79
C GLN A 97 10.49 -7.19 12.93
N SER A 98 10.24 -6.43 13.99
CA SER A 98 9.36 -6.86 15.08
C SER A 98 7.94 -7.12 14.57
N PHE A 99 7.42 -6.23 13.70
CA PHE A 99 6.14 -6.42 13.02
C PHE A 99 6.10 -7.68 12.15
N HIS A 100 7.13 -7.90 11.33
CA HIS A 100 7.27 -9.11 10.53
C HIS A 100 7.24 -10.36 11.41
N ASN A 101 8.03 -10.39 12.48
CA ASN A 101 8.14 -11.55 13.37
C ASN A 101 6.81 -11.84 14.09
N VAL A 102 6.15 -10.81 14.65
CA VAL A 102 4.85 -10.98 15.33
C VAL A 102 3.80 -11.57 14.39
N ILE A 103 3.74 -11.10 13.14
CA ILE A 103 2.73 -11.53 12.19
C ILE A 103 3.07 -12.87 11.56
N VAL A 104 4.26 -12.98 10.96
CA VAL A 104 4.65 -14.12 10.14
C VAL A 104 5.12 -15.29 10.98
N GLU A 105 6.06 -15.04 11.90
CA GLU A 105 6.69 -16.12 12.65
C GLU A 105 5.80 -16.64 13.79
N VAL A 106 4.95 -15.79 14.36
CA VAL A 106 4.10 -16.15 15.51
C VAL A 106 2.64 -16.31 15.11
N TRP A 107 1.98 -15.22 14.70
CA TRP A 107 0.53 -15.21 14.57
C TRP A 107 0.03 -16.11 13.43
N PHE A 108 0.60 -16.01 12.23
CA PHE A 108 0.16 -16.82 11.09
C PHE A 108 0.38 -18.32 11.30
N GLU A 109 1.47 -18.72 11.98
CA GLU A 109 1.70 -20.14 12.30
C GLU A 109 0.70 -20.66 13.35
N GLU A 110 0.36 -19.87 14.37
CA GLU A 110 -0.69 -20.23 15.33
C GLU A 110 -2.07 -20.32 14.65
N VAL A 111 -2.44 -19.33 13.83
CA VAL A 111 -3.70 -19.29 13.09
C VAL A 111 -3.83 -20.47 12.13
N LYS A 112 -2.77 -20.81 11.40
CA LYS A 112 -2.73 -21.94 10.46
C LYS A 112 -3.09 -23.27 11.14
N ASN A 113 -2.52 -23.52 12.32
CA ASN A 113 -2.79 -24.74 13.09
C ASN A 113 -4.25 -24.79 13.57
N LEU A 114 -4.73 -23.69 14.17
CA LEU A 114 -6.11 -23.62 14.70
C LEU A 114 -7.17 -23.70 13.59
N LYS A 115 -6.91 -23.03 12.46
CA LYS A 115 -7.78 -23.06 11.28
C LYS A 115 -7.97 -24.48 10.75
N LEU A 116 -6.90 -25.28 10.69
CA LEU A 116 -6.96 -26.67 10.22
C LEU A 116 -7.79 -27.56 11.15
N LEU A 117 -7.62 -27.41 12.47
CA LEU A 117 -8.34 -28.21 13.47
C LEU A 117 -9.85 -27.97 13.44
N VAL A 118 -10.26 -26.75 13.12
CA VAL A 118 -11.66 -26.36 13.14
C VAL A 118 -12.28 -26.33 11.74
N ASN A 119 -11.48 -26.37 10.67
CA ASN A 119 -11.87 -26.24 9.24
C ASN A 119 -12.37 -24.84 8.83
N ILE A 120 -11.69 -23.78 9.29
CA ILE A 120 -12.04 -22.39 8.97
C ILE A 120 -11.53 -22.04 7.57
N SER A 121 -12.25 -21.20 6.82
CA SER A 121 -11.83 -20.76 5.49
C SER A 121 -10.74 -19.68 5.53
N ASP A 122 -9.89 -19.60 4.50
CA ASP A 122 -8.90 -18.52 4.36
C ASP A 122 -9.56 -17.14 4.29
N THR A 123 -10.75 -17.07 3.68
CA THR A 123 -11.54 -15.85 3.60
C THR A 123 -11.81 -15.22 4.97
N VAL A 124 -12.12 -16.02 5.99
CA VAL A 124 -12.34 -15.52 7.36
C VAL A 124 -11.04 -15.02 7.98
N VAL A 125 -9.93 -15.71 7.74
CA VAL A 125 -8.61 -15.29 8.25
C VAL A 125 -8.17 -13.97 7.64
N CYS A 126 -8.34 -13.78 6.33
CA CYS A 126 -7.94 -12.53 5.67
C CYS A 126 -8.79 -11.34 6.15
N ASP A 127 -10.12 -11.51 6.27
CA ASP A 127 -11.01 -10.46 6.78
C ASP A 127 -10.67 -10.09 8.23
N ALA A 128 -10.37 -11.11 9.05
CA ALA A 128 -9.94 -10.90 10.42
C ALA A 128 -8.62 -10.12 10.49
N PHE A 129 -7.64 -10.48 9.65
CA PHE A 129 -6.34 -9.83 9.62
C PHE A 129 -6.41 -8.38 9.15
N GLU A 130 -7.14 -8.11 8.06
CA GLU A 130 -7.39 -6.75 7.56
C GLU A 130 -7.98 -5.88 8.68
N SER A 131 -9.00 -6.39 9.36
CA SER A 131 -9.62 -5.68 10.47
C SER A 131 -8.71 -5.55 11.70
N CYS A 132 -7.79 -6.49 11.95
CA CYS A 132 -6.78 -6.34 13.00
C CYS A 132 -5.84 -5.18 12.73
N LEU A 133 -5.38 -5.03 11.48
CA LEU A 133 -4.42 -3.98 11.11
C LEU A 133 -4.99 -2.57 11.42
N GLU A 134 -6.31 -2.41 11.32
CA GLU A 134 -7.02 -1.18 11.70
C GLU A 134 -7.21 -1.03 13.21
N GLU A 135 -7.48 -2.12 13.92
CA GLU A 135 -7.79 -2.13 15.37
C GLU A 135 -6.54 -2.09 16.28
N VAL A 136 -5.36 -2.40 15.74
CA VAL A 136 -4.11 -2.38 16.50
C VAL A 136 -3.78 -0.95 16.95
N THR A 137 -3.65 -0.73 18.27
CA THR A 137 -3.32 0.57 18.87
C THR A 137 -2.01 0.53 19.66
N PRO A 138 -1.06 1.46 19.42
CA PRO A 138 -0.99 2.35 18.26
C PRO A 138 -0.83 1.55 16.97
N SER A 139 -1.46 2.03 15.89
CA SER A 139 -1.33 1.39 14.58
C SER A 139 0.12 1.49 14.11
N ILE A 140 0.59 0.51 13.33
CA ILE A 140 1.97 0.53 12.82
C ILE A 140 2.24 1.82 12.04
N GLY A 141 1.28 2.25 11.21
CA GLY A 141 1.41 3.49 10.45
C GLY A 141 1.58 4.75 11.31
N GLN A 142 1.05 4.76 12.54
CA GLN A 142 1.24 5.87 13.49
C GLN A 142 2.62 5.84 14.16
N LEU A 143 3.22 4.66 14.30
CA LEU A 143 4.57 4.51 14.85
C LEU A 143 5.63 4.87 13.80
N ILE A 144 5.35 4.62 12.52
CA ILE A 144 6.25 4.95 11.42
C ILE A 144 6.30 6.47 11.25
N THR A 145 7.41 7.07 11.70
CA THR A 145 7.69 8.48 11.44
C THR A 145 8.74 8.64 10.33
N PRO A 146 8.64 9.69 9.50
CA PRO A 146 9.65 10.07 8.51
C PRO A 146 11.10 10.07 9.01
N THR A 147 11.30 10.37 10.29
CA THR A 147 12.60 10.51 10.95
C THR A 147 13.20 9.18 11.39
N MET A 148 12.43 8.08 11.43
CA MET A 148 12.96 6.76 11.80
C MET A 148 13.76 6.09 10.68
N ALA A 149 13.61 6.57 9.44
CA ALA A 149 14.44 6.15 8.31
C ALA A 149 15.68 7.05 8.23
N SER A 150 16.78 6.61 8.83
CA SER A 150 18.03 7.38 8.92
C SER A 150 18.87 7.30 7.65
N SER A 151 18.71 6.23 6.85
CA SER A 151 19.45 6.01 5.61
C SER A 151 18.59 5.40 4.50
N SER A 152 19.05 5.49 3.24
CA SER A 152 18.42 4.81 2.11
C SER A 152 18.46 3.28 2.23
N GLU A 153 19.46 2.73 2.93
CA GLU A 153 19.58 1.28 3.15
C GLU A 153 18.52 0.78 4.14
N ASP A 154 18.22 1.54 5.20
CA ASP A 154 17.16 1.20 6.16
C ASP A 154 15.82 1.02 5.43
N VAL A 155 15.54 1.91 4.48
CA VAL A 155 14.28 1.86 3.75
C VAL A 155 14.22 0.67 2.78
N LYS A 156 15.35 0.32 2.17
CA LYS A 156 15.46 -0.87 1.32
C LYS A 156 15.23 -2.15 2.13
N ILE A 157 15.82 -2.27 3.31
CA ILE A 157 15.59 -3.39 4.23
C ILE A 157 14.12 -3.45 4.65
N CYS A 158 13.51 -2.31 5.01
CA CYS A 158 12.10 -2.25 5.41
C CYS A 158 11.15 -2.68 4.29
N LYS A 159 11.45 -2.28 3.05
CA LYS A 159 10.71 -2.73 1.86
C LYS A 159 10.84 -4.24 1.65
N GLU A 160 12.04 -4.80 1.82
CA GLU A 160 12.26 -6.25 1.69
C GLU A 160 11.50 -7.03 2.76
N LEU A 161 11.59 -6.60 4.02
CA LEU A 161 10.81 -7.15 5.13
C LEU A 161 9.31 -7.10 4.84
N LEU A 162 8.79 -5.96 4.40
CA LEU A 162 7.37 -5.83 4.08
C LEU A 162 6.96 -6.69 2.88
N THR A 163 7.79 -6.77 1.85
CA THR A 163 7.53 -7.64 0.69
C THR A 163 7.46 -9.10 1.13
N ASN A 164 8.33 -9.51 2.06
CA ASN A 164 8.30 -10.85 2.63
C ASN A 164 7.06 -11.07 3.51
N THR A 165 6.65 -10.06 4.31
CA THR A 165 5.40 -10.11 5.08
C THR A 165 4.18 -10.25 4.17
N VAL A 166 4.10 -9.48 3.09
CA VAL A 166 3.00 -9.54 2.11
C VAL A 166 2.96 -10.91 1.44
N LYS A 167 4.11 -11.43 0.97
CA LYS A 167 4.18 -12.77 0.37
C LYS A 167 3.75 -13.87 1.35
N ALA A 168 4.19 -13.78 2.61
CA ALA A 168 3.77 -14.72 3.63
C ALA A 168 2.26 -14.64 3.85
N ALA A 169 1.71 -13.44 4.02
CA ALA A 169 0.28 -13.22 4.19
C ALA A 169 -0.53 -13.77 3.01
N GLU A 170 -0.10 -13.52 1.76
CA GLU A 170 -0.74 -14.06 0.56
C GLU A 170 -0.68 -15.59 0.49
N CYS A 171 0.42 -16.20 0.93
CA CYS A 171 0.57 -17.66 1.01
C CYS A 171 -0.37 -18.27 2.06
N HIS A 172 -0.44 -17.69 3.26
CA HIS A 172 -1.37 -18.13 4.30
C HIS A 172 -2.84 -17.94 3.89
N CYS A 173 -3.13 -16.96 3.04
CA CYS A 173 -4.45 -16.65 2.51
C CYS A 173 -4.71 -17.18 1.09
N GLN A 174 -3.92 -18.14 0.57
CA GLN A 174 -3.92 -18.49 -0.86
C GLN A 174 -5.30 -18.85 -1.43
N ASN A 175 -6.14 -19.54 -0.66
CA ASN A 175 -7.48 -19.95 -1.11
C ASN A 175 -8.54 -18.83 -1.01
N ALA A 176 -8.19 -17.66 -0.48
CA ALA A 176 -9.08 -16.51 -0.49
C ALA A 176 -9.14 -15.86 -1.88
N SER A 177 -10.27 -15.20 -2.17
CA SER A 177 -10.48 -14.49 -3.43
C SER A 177 -9.36 -13.47 -3.68
N PHE A 178 -8.99 -13.29 -4.95
CA PHE A 178 -7.98 -12.30 -5.36
C PHE A 178 -8.25 -10.90 -4.78
N VAL A 179 -9.50 -10.44 -4.81
CA VAL A 179 -9.88 -9.12 -4.28
C VAL A 179 -9.50 -8.95 -2.81
N ARG A 180 -9.70 -9.98 -1.98
CA ARG A 180 -9.37 -9.93 -0.55
C ARG A 180 -7.85 -9.98 -0.32
N ARG A 181 -7.14 -10.85 -1.03
CA ARG A 181 -5.67 -10.88 -0.99
C ARG A 181 -5.08 -9.54 -1.41
N PHE A 182 -5.61 -8.95 -2.48
CA PHE A 182 -5.18 -7.65 -2.98
C PHE A 182 -5.42 -6.52 -1.95
N ARG A 183 -6.59 -6.48 -1.30
CA ARG A 183 -6.86 -5.49 -0.23
C ARG A 183 -5.89 -5.63 0.92
N LEU A 184 -5.64 -6.86 1.37
CA LEU A 184 -4.69 -7.13 2.44
C LEU A 184 -3.27 -6.67 2.08
N SER A 185 -2.79 -7.03 0.90
CA SER A 185 -1.48 -6.61 0.40
C SER A 185 -1.40 -5.09 0.29
N THR A 186 -2.47 -4.43 -0.16
CA THR A 186 -2.56 -2.96 -0.23
C THR A 186 -2.44 -2.33 1.15
N GLY A 187 -3.21 -2.79 2.14
CA GLY A 187 -3.16 -2.27 3.51
C GLY A 187 -1.79 -2.46 4.17
N LEU A 188 -1.09 -3.55 3.86
CA LEU A 188 0.29 -3.73 4.30
C LEU A 188 1.26 -2.75 3.61
N TYR A 189 1.13 -2.53 2.31
CA TYR A 189 1.95 -1.54 1.59
C TYR A 189 1.70 -0.09 2.02
N GLU A 190 0.47 0.22 2.46
CA GLU A 190 0.12 1.53 3.00
C GLU A 190 0.95 1.91 4.23
N LEU A 191 1.50 0.93 4.96
CA LEU A 191 2.41 1.16 6.08
C LEU A 191 3.69 1.92 5.65
N LEU A 192 4.13 1.81 4.39
CA LEU A 192 5.28 2.57 3.89
C LEU A 192 4.92 3.99 3.45
N THR A 193 3.65 4.36 3.38
CA THR A 193 3.19 5.67 2.89
C THR A 193 3.87 6.86 3.60
N PRO A 194 4.04 6.87 4.94
CA PRO A 194 4.69 8.00 5.62
C PRO A 194 6.17 8.15 5.22
N ILE A 195 6.88 7.03 5.03
CA ILE A 195 8.28 7.01 4.59
C ILE A 195 8.39 7.47 3.14
N LEU A 196 7.51 6.95 2.27
CA LEU A 196 7.44 7.32 0.86
C LEU A 196 7.12 8.81 0.69
N SER A 197 6.25 9.37 1.53
CA SER A 197 5.94 10.80 1.55
C SER A 197 7.14 11.65 1.92
N ASN A 198 7.94 11.23 2.92
CA ASN A 198 9.18 11.91 3.25
C ASN A 198 10.20 11.81 2.11
N TYR A 199 10.37 10.61 1.57
CA TYR A 199 11.25 10.38 0.43
C TYR A 199 10.85 11.25 -0.76
N GLN A 200 9.54 11.38 -1.03
CA GLN A 200 9.04 12.28 -2.05
C GLN A 200 9.48 13.74 -1.81
N LYS A 201 9.42 14.23 -0.57
CA LYS A 201 9.90 15.58 -0.23
C LYS A 201 11.40 15.71 -0.48
N VAL A 202 12.19 14.71 -0.11
CA VAL A 202 13.65 14.69 -0.34
C VAL A 202 13.96 14.72 -1.84
N VAL A 203 13.32 13.87 -2.64
CA VAL A 203 13.48 13.84 -4.10
C VAL A 203 13.05 15.17 -4.72
N THR A 204 11.92 15.74 -4.28
CA THR A 204 11.44 17.04 -4.76
C THR A 204 12.45 18.14 -4.46
N SER A 205 12.95 18.23 -3.23
CA SER A 205 13.97 19.21 -2.85
C SER A 205 15.26 19.03 -3.64
N HIS A 206 15.72 17.79 -3.85
CA HIS A 206 16.90 17.50 -4.66
C HIS A 206 16.72 17.97 -6.11
N LEU A 207 15.60 17.63 -6.74
CA LEU A 207 15.30 18.04 -8.11
C LEU A 207 15.20 19.57 -8.23
N LEU A 208 14.60 20.24 -7.25
CA LEU A 208 14.52 21.71 -7.22
C LEU A 208 15.89 22.36 -6.98
N GLU A 209 16.76 21.77 -6.17
CA GLU A 209 18.13 22.25 -5.98
C GLU A 209 18.93 22.15 -7.28
N GLN A 210 18.81 21.02 -8.00
CA GLN A 210 19.41 20.85 -9.32
C GLN A 210 18.86 21.88 -10.30
N LEU A 211 17.54 22.11 -10.30
CA LEU A 211 16.91 23.11 -11.13
C LEU A 211 17.44 24.53 -10.85
N ASN A 212 17.59 24.90 -9.57
CA ASN A 212 18.11 26.21 -9.17
C ASN A 212 19.58 26.42 -9.59
N LYS A 213 20.41 25.37 -9.61
CA LYS A 213 21.80 25.45 -10.10
C LYS A 213 21.89 25.74 -11.59
N LEU A 214 20.85 25.39 -12.35
CA LEU A 214 20.77 25.63 -13.79
C LEU A 214 20.30 27.05 -14.13
N TYR A 215 19.81 27.80 -13.14
CA TYR A 215 19.32 29.16 -13.35
C TYR A 215 20.46 30.20 -13.26
N PRO A 216 20.64 31.02 -14.30
CA PRO A 216 21.67 32.05 -14.32
C PRO A 216 21.24 33.26 -13.50
N GLU A 217 22.21 33.92 -12.87
CA GLU A 217 21.99 35.13 -12.04
C GLU A 217 21.45 36.34 -12.83
N ARG A 218 21.61 36.36 -14.16
CA ARG A 218 21.09 37.42 -15.04
C ARG A 218 20.41 36.86 -16.28
N VAL A 219 19.19 37.33 -16.55
CA VAL A 219 18.41 36.99 -17.75
C VAL A 219 18.82 37.92 -18.91
N THR A 220 19.42 37.35 -19.94
CA THR A 220 19.79 38.01 -21.19
C THR A 220 19.41 37.09 -22.35
N TRP A 221 19.27 37.62 -23.57
CA TRP A 221 19.00 36.78 -24.74
C TRP A 221 20.06 35.70 -25.01
N SER A 222 21.30 35.86 -24.53
CA SER A 222 22.35 34.84 -24.56
C SER A 222 22.20 33.77 -23.49
N THR A 223 21.81 34.15 -22.27
CA THR A 223 21.58 33.20 -21.16
C THR A 223 20.24 32.49 -21.28
N PHE A 224 19.26 33.11 -21.94
CA PHE A 224 17.97 32.50 -22.27
C PHE A 224 18.11 31.27 -23.18
N GLY A 225 18.99 31.34 -24.20
CA GLY A 225 19.28 30.19 -25.06
C GLY A 225 19.94 29.03 -24.30
N HIS A 226 20.77 29.33 -23.30
CA HIS A 226 21.36 28.32 -22.41
C HIS A 226 20.28 27.67 -21.51
N ASN A 227 19.38 28.47 -20.93
CA ASN A 227 18.25 27.97 -20.12
C ASN A 227 17.25 27.12 -20.92
N LEU A 228 17.03 27.48 -22.19
CA LEU A 228 16.22 26.68 -23.12
C LEU A 228 16.84 25.30 -23.39
N LEU A 229 18.18 25.24 -23.49
CA LEU A 229 18.91 24.02 -23.81
C LEU A 229 19.16 23.13 -22.58
N ALA A 230 19.01 23.66 -21.35
CA ALA A 230 19.09 22.91 -20.10
C ALA A 230 17.94 21.89 -19.90
N SER A 231 16.93 21.89 -20.77
CA SER A 231 15.86 20.88 -20.78
C SER A 231 16.37 19.43 -20.82
N ARG A 232 17.52 19.17 -21.46
CA ARG A 232 18.17 17.86 -21.45
C ARG A 232 18.70 17.48 -20.08
N GLU A 233 19.28 18.43 -19.35
CA GLU A 233 19.86 18.21 -18.02
C GLU A 233 18.74 17.99 -16.99
N ILE A 234 17.66 18.75 -17.09
CA ILE A 234 16.44 18.59 -16.28
C ILE A 234 15.86 17.18 -16.43
N LEU A 235 15.66 16.72 -17.67
CA LEU A 235 15.09 15.40 -17.92
C LEU A 235 16.07 14.27 -17.61
N ALA A 236 17.38 14.49 -17.73
CA ALA A 236 18.40 13.56 -17.25
C ALA A 236 18.40 13.44 -15.71
N SER A 237 18.22 14.55 -14.99
CA SER A 237 18.09 14.54 -13.52
C SER A 237 16.83 13.81 -13.07
N ILE A 238 15.70 14.00 -13.76
CA ILE A 238 14.46 13.25 -13.50
C ILE A 238 14.66 11.76 -13.77
N HIS A 239 15.27 11.39 -14.90
CA HIS A 239 15.53 9.99 -15.24
C HIS A 239 16.47 9.31 -14.22
N SER A 240 17.57 9.95 -13.86
CA SER A 240 18.51 9.45 -12.85
C SER A 240 17.84 9.29 -11.48
N SER A 241 16.98 10.23 -11.10
CA SER A 241 16.19 10.14 -9.86
C SER A 241 15.18 9.00 -9.93
N LEU A 242 14.56 8.76 -11.09
CA LEU A 242 13.65 7.63 -11.30
C LEU A 242 14.38 6.29 -11.18
N GLU A 243 15.52 6.10 -11.87
CA GLU A 243 16.31 4.88 -11.80
C GLU A 243 16.77 4.57 -10.37
N THR A 244 17.28 5.59 -9.68
CA THR A 244 17.74 5.46 -8.28
C THR A 244 16.57 5.13 -7.35
N SER A 245 15.45 5.81 -7.51
CA SER A 245 14.25 5.58 -6.69
C SER A 245 13.67 4.18 -6.93
N VAL A 246 13.60 3.73 -8.19
CA VAL A 246 13.11 2.39 -8.54
C VAL A 246 14.05 1.31 -8.02
N ALA A 247 15.37 1.53 -8.03
CA ALA A 247 16.32 0.60 -7.43
C ALA A 247 16.07 0.43 -5.92
N LEU A 248 15.76 1.53 -5.21
CA LEU A 248 15.51 1.52 -3.77
C LEU A 248 14.12 0.95 -3.44
N PHE A 249 13.06 1.48 -4.04
CA PHE A 249 11.67 1.26 -3.66
C PHE A 249 10.86 0.42 -4.65
N GLY A 250 11.45 0.03 -5.78
CA GLY A 250 10.75 -0.70 -6.83
C GLY A 250 9.74 0.19 -7.54
N SER A 251 8.71 -0.42 -8.11
CA SER A 251 7.63 0.29 -8.81
C SER A 251 6.72 1.11 -7.90
N LEU A 252 6.70 0.86 -6.59
CA LEU A 252 5.81 1.54 -5.63
C LEU A 252 6.10 3.04 -5.50
N VAL A 253 7.31 3.48 -5.85
CA VAL A 253 7.73 4.89 -5.74
C VAL A 253 7.42 5.72 -6.99
N LEU A 254 6.92 5.09 -8.07
CA LEU A 254 6.60 5.79 -9.32
C LEU A 254 5.73 7.03 -9.08
N PRO A 255 4.62 6.96 -8.31
CA PRO A 255 3.78 8.12 -8.04
C PRO A 255 4.53 9.26 -7.34
N CYS A 256 5.45 8.93 -6.42
CA CYS A 256 6.27 9.91 -5.70
C CYS A 256 7.22 10.64 -6.65
N VAL A 257 7.93 9.90 -7.50
CA VAL A 257 8.88 10.50 -8.47
C VAL A 257 8.14 11.30 -9.53
N CYS A 258 7.01 10.81 -10.03
CA CYS A 258 6.19 11.54 -11.01
C CYS A 258 5.70 12.87 -10.44
N LYS A 259 5.24 12.90 -9.18
CA LYS A 259 4.81 14.12 -8.51
C LYS A 259 5.96 15.10 -8.28
N ALA A 260 7.15 14.60 -7.94
CA ALA A 260 8.35 15.44 -7.81
C ALA A 260 8.80 16.03 -9.17
N ALA A 261 8.76 15.21 -10.23
CA ALA A 261 9.08 15.62 -11.58
C ALA A 261 8.09 16.68 -12.11
N ASP A 262 6.79 16.50 -11.84
CA ASP A 262 5.75 17.47 -12.19
C ASP A 262 6.03 18.86 -11.58
N VAL A 263 6.36 18.91 -10.29
CA VAL A 263 6.74 20.16 -9.60
C VAL A 263 7.97 20.81 -10.24
N MET A 264 9.00 20.03 -10.56
CA MET A 264 10.21 20.54 -11.21
C MET A 264 9.91 21.10 -12.61
N LEU A 265 9.13 20.39 -13.42
CA LEU A 265 8.76 20.78 -14.78
C LEU A 265 7.87 22.03 -14.77
N CYS A 266 6.88 22.11 -13.87
CA CYS A 266 6.04 23.29 -13.73
C CYS A 266 6.86 24.53 -13.35
N ASN A 267 7.79 24.40 -12.40
CA ASN A 267 8.68 25.49 -12.00
C ASN A 267 9.62 25.91 -13.13
N TYR A 268 10.14 24.96 -13.91
CA TYR A 268 10.94 25.25 -15.10
C TYR A 268 10.15 26.03 -16.15
N LEU A 269 8.95 25.57 -16.51
CA LEU A 269 8.09 26.24 -17.49
C LEU A 269 7.71 27.66 -17.03
N THR A 270 7.36 27.82 -15.75
CA THR A 270 7.08 29.13 -15.16
C THR A 270 8.30 30.06 -15.24
N HIS A 271 9.52 29.55 -15.02
CA HIS A 271 10.72 30.37 -15.19
C HIS A 271 10.98 30.74 -16.65
N VAL A 272 10.77 29.83 -17.60
CA VAL A 272 10.89 30.14 -19.04
C VAL A 272 9.90 31.23 -19.44
N GLU A 273 8.64 31.13 -18.99
CA GLU A 273 7.60 32.13 -19.24
C GLU A 273 7.97 33.50 -18.66
N THR A 274 8.36 33.56 -17.38
CA THR A 274 8.79 34.81 -16.74
C THR A 274 10.00 35.42 -17.43
N SER A 275 10.99 34.61 -17.84
CA SER A 275 12.16 35.07 -18.60
C SER A 275 11.77 35.67 -19.95
N LEU A 276 10.84 35.04 -20.67
CA LEU A 276 10.30 35.55 -21.93
C LEU A 276 9.59 36.90 -21.74
N THR A 277 8.79 37.05 -20.68
CA THR A 277 8.10 38.32 -20.38
C THR A 277 9.03 39.45 -19.97
N LEU A 278 10.18 39.15 -19.36
CA LEU A 278 11.21 40.14 -19.03
C LEU A 278 11.97 40.57 -20.30
N LEU A 279 12.36 39.61 -21.12
CA LEU A 279 13.05 39.88 -22.38
C LEU A 279 12.20 40.64 -23.40
N SER A 280 10.87 40.49 -23.38
CA SER A 280 9.96 41.26 -24.23
C SER A 280 9.74 42.70 -23.77
N LYS A 281 10.03 43.00 -22.49
CA LYS A 281 9.91 44.36 -21.91
C LYS A 281 11.18 45.20 -22.12
N ASP A 282 12.34 44.56 -22.25
CA ASP A 282 13.64 45.23 -22.47
C ASP A 282 13.89 45.68 -23.93
N ASP A 283 12.92 45.50 -24.84
CA ASP A 283 13.01 45.90 -26.25
C ASP A 283 12.87 47.43 -26.43
N VAL A 284 13.95 48.17 -26.17
CA VAL A 284 14.21 49.42 -26.90
C VAL A 284 14.75 49.01 -28.28
N MET A 285 13.87 49.09 -29.29
CA MET A 285 14.11 48.62 -30.65
C MET A 285 15.39 49.18 -31.29
N ASP A 286 16.37 48.30 -31.52
CA ASP A 286 17.52 48.60 -32.37
C ASP A 286 17.58 47.58 -33.52
N THR A 287 17.42 48.06 -34.76
CA THR A 287 17.15 47.25 -35.96
C THR A 287 18.28 46.28 -36.35
N LYS A 288 19.51 46.49 -35.84
CA LYS A 288 20.64 45.54 -35.97
C LYS A 288 20.51 44.30 -35.07
N ASN A 289 19.76 44.39 -33.98
CA ASN A 289 19.52 43.25 -33.07
C ASN A 289 18.41 42.33 -33.56
N MET A 290 17.53 42.78 -34.47
CA MET A 290 16.40 41.99 -34.98
C MET A 290 16.82 40.67 -35.66
N VAL A 291 17.93 40.62 -36.41
CA VAL A 291 18.37 39.37 -37.07
C VAL A 291 18.92 38.37 -36.04
N LYS A 292 19.62 38.86 -35.00
CA LYS A 292 20.07 38.03 -33.87
C LYS A 292 18.91 37.62 -32.96
N GLN A 293 17.88 38.44 -32.83
CA GLN A 293 16.66 38.12 -32.09
C GLN A 293 15.78 37.15 -32.87
N ALA A 294 15.66 37.28 -34.20
CA ALA A 294 14.92 36.35 -35.05
C ALA A 294 15.51 34.94 -35.04
N SER A 295 16.85 34.81 -35.09
CA SER A 295 17.50 33.50 -34.95
C SER A 295 17.31 32.88 -33.56
N ARG A 296 17.19 33.69 -32.50
CA ARG A 296 16.88 33.26 -31.13
C ARG A 296 15.40 32.94 -30.91
N LEU A 297 14.49 33.65 -31.57
CA LEU A 297 13.06 33.35 -31.58
C LEU A 297 12.79 32.03 -32.32
N LEU A 298 13.52 31.73 -33.39
CA LEU A 298 13.50 30.42 -34.06
C LEU A 298 14.00 29.27 -33.18
N GLN A 299 14.74 29.55 -32.11
CA GLN A 299 15.10 28.52 -31.12
C GLN A 299 13.92 28.10 -30.25
N VAL A 300 12.85 28.91 -30.15
CA VAL A 300 11.66 28.59 -29.34
C VAL A 300 10.83 27.44 -29.96
N PRO A 301 10.49 27.43 -31.26
CA PRO A 301 9.89 26.26 -31.90
C PRO A 301 10.77 25.00 -31.87
N LEU A 302 12.08 25.20 -32.00
CA LEU A 302 13.07 24.11 -31.96
C LEU A 302 13.18 23.52 -30.54
N PHE A 303 13.04 24.36 -29.53
CA PHE A 303 12.89 23.97 -28.13
C PHE A 303 11.58 23.23 -27.86
N SER A 304 10.44 23.71 -28.36
CA SER A 304 9.18 22.96 -28.19
C SER A 304 9.23 21.58 -28.82
N GLY A 305 9.88 21.45 -29.99
CA GLY A 305 10.10 20.14 -30.62
C GLY A 305 11.03 19.24 -29.82
N LYS A 306 12.13 19.78 -29.27
CA LYS A 306 13.05 19.04 -28.39
C LYS A 306 12.39 18.63 -27.07
N LEU A 307 11.66 19.53 -26.43
CA LEU A 307 10.92 19.28 -25.20
C LEU A 307 9.92 18.13 -25.43
N LEU A 308 9.11 18.22 -26.49
CA LEU A 308 8.18 17.16 -26.89
C LEU A 308 8.89 15.81 -27.07
N SER A 309 10.03 15.78 -27.76
CA SER A 309 10.79 14.55 -27.98
C SER A 309 11.34 13.92 -26.69
N LEU A 310 11.71 14.76 -25.71
CA LEU A 310 12.25 14.29 -24.44
C LEU A 310 11.11 13.88 -23.48
N THR A 311 9.96 14.56 -23.53
CA THR A 311 8.75 14.15 -22.81
C THR A 311 8.26 12.78 -23.29
N LEU A 312 8.25 12.54 -24.60
CA LEU A 312 7.95 11.22 -25.19
C LEU A 312 8.92 10.12 -24.71
N ARG A 313 10.20 10.44 -24.52
CA ARG A 313 11.17 9.48 -23.97
C ARG A 313 10.90 9.17 -22.51
N LEU A 314 10.57 10.18 -21.72
CA LEU A 314 10.19 10.00 -20.32
C LEU A 314 8.91 9.16 -20.21
N GLU A 315 7.91 9.44 -21.04
CA GLU A 315 6.67 8.67 -21.13
C GLU A 315 6.94 7.20 -21.46
N ASN A 316 7.76 6.92 -22.47
CA ASN A 316 8.15 5.55 -22.81
C ASN A 316 8.89 4.84 -21.67
N ALA A 317 9.74 5.55 -20.92
CA ALA A 317 10.41 5.00 -19.73
C ALA A 317 9.41 4.66 -18.61
N LEU A 318 8.44 5.55 -18.35
CA LEU A 318 7.38 5.32 -17.37
C LEU A 318 6.47 4.15 -17.77
N ILE A 319 6.11 4.05 -19.05
CA ILE A 319 5.36 2.91 -19.61
C ILE A 319 6.15 1.61 -19.40
N GLY A 320 7.45 1.61 -19.72
CA GLY A 320 8.31 0.44 -19.49
C GLY A 320 8.37 0.02 -18.02
N CYS A 321 8.50 0.96 -17.08
CA CYS A 321 8.45 0.66 -15.64
C CYS A 321 7.09 0.12 -15.20
N THR A 322 6.00 0.64 -15.77
CA THR A 322 4.63 0.18 -15.46
C THR A 322 4.38 -1.22 -16.03
N GLN A 323 4.88 -1.51 -17.23
CA GLN A 323 4.81 -2.86 -17.82
C GLN A 323 5.63 -3.86 -17.01
N GLN A 324 6.84 -3.52 -16.56
CA GLN A 324 7.60 -4.38 -15.64
C GLN A 324 6.87 -4.65 -14.32
N PHE A 325 6.07 -3.69 -13.84
CA PHE A 325 5.22 -3.90 -12.68
C PHE A 325 4.07 -4.86 -12.98
N LEU A 326 3.39 -4.67 -14.11
CA LEU A 326 2.29 -5.53 -14.57
C LEU A 326 2.76 -6.95 -14.85
N ASP A 327 3.89 -7.13 -15.55
CA ASP A 327 4.46 -8.44 -15.85
C ASP A 327 4.84 -9.19 -14.58
N LYS A 328 5.34 -8.49 -13.55
CA LYS A 328 5.59 -9.08 -12.23
C LYS A 328 4.29 -9.49 -11.51
N MET A 329 3.18 -8.80 -11.75
CA MET A 329 1.87 -9.19 -11.25
C MET A 329 1.23 -10.33 -12.05
N GLU A 330 1.45 -10.40 -13.36
CA GLU A 330 0.93 -11.48 -14.20
C GLU A 330 1.70 -12.78 -13.96
N MET A 331 3.04 -12.71 -13.83
CA MET A 331 3.86 -13.88 -13.51
C MET A 331 3.55 -14.47 -12.13
N SER A 332 3.16 -13.66 -11.14
CA SER A 332 2.70 -14.18 -9.84
C SER A 332 1.32 -14.84 -9.93
N SER A 333 0.46 -14.41 -10.88
CA SER A 333 -0.82 -15.05 -11.15
C SER A 333 -0.69 -16.39 -11.88
N LEU A 334 0.28 -16.54 -12.78
CA LEU A 334 0.53 -17.77 -13.54
C LEU A 334 1.19 -18.88 -12.72
N THR A 335 1.99 -18.54 -11.70
CA THR A 335 2.51 -19.52 -10.73
C THR A 335 1.48 -20.03 -9.74
N SER A 336 0.24 -19.51 -9.78
CA SER A 336 -0.86 -19.89 -8.89
C SER A 336 -1.94 -20.78 -9.51
N ASN A 337 -1.71 -21.28 -10.74
CA ASN A 337 -2.56 -22.28 -11.40
C ASN A 337 -1.98 -23.69 -11.34
#